data_AF-A0AA35SHI7-F1
#
_entry.id   AF-A0AA35SHI7-F1
#
_cell.length_a   1.000
_cell.length_b   1.000
_cell.length_c   1.000
_cell.angle_alpha   90.00
_cell.angle_beta   90.00
_cell.angle_gamma   90.00
#
_symmetry.space_group_name_H-M   'P 1'
#
loop_
_entity.id
_entity.type
_entity.pdbx_description
1 polymer ?
#
loop_
_entity_poly.entity_id
_entity_poly.type
_entity_poly.pdbx_seq_one_letter_code
_entity_poly.pdbx_strand_id
1 'polypeptide(L)'
;MAMSAEARALRRSNAVFKGGVDPENLVTVLYGNFLLTPDEREKVTHKTLTAGQQLEEMFTALERRVAVDPHVLQKLLDALNTEPALVPVANQIQGNYDEEKAKGAANGGPTTSTSSNGDRGMRTPTQKELMDNVKVAQWYLFRSQSPQRRRSNYQHDR
;
A
#
# COMPACT_ATOMS: atom_id res chain seq x y z
N MET A 1 -10.98 -23.40 -5.63
CA MET A 1 -10.58 -22.11 -6.25
C MET A 1 -9.25 -21.70 -5.66
N ALA A 2 -8.24 -21.40 -6.47
CA ALA A 2 -6.96 -20.92 -5.96
C ALA A 2 -7.10 -19.46 -5.51
N MET A 3 -6.77 -19.13 -4.25
CA MET A 3 -6.72 -17.73 -3.80
C MET A 3 -5.62 -16.98 -4.57
N SER A 4 -5.95 -15.81 -5.13
CA SER A 4 -5.01 -14.90 -5.79
C SER A 4 -3.96 -14.37 -4.81
N ALA A 5 -2.80 -13.94 -5.33
CA ALA A 5 -1.72 -13.38 -4.50
C ALA A 5 -2.20 -12.16 -3.68
N GLU A 6 -3.12 -11.39 -4.24
CA GLU A 6 -3.77 -10.23 -3.63
C GLU A 6 -4.55 -10.63 -2.35
N ALA A 7 -5.36 -11.69 -2.44
CA ALA A 7 -6.14 -12.18 -1.31
C ALA A 7 -5.25 -12.76 -0.19
N ARG A 8 -4.14 -13.42 -0.58
CA ARG A 8 -3.15 -13.94 0.39
C ARG A 8 -2.38 -12.83 1.09
N ALA A 9 -1.98 -11.81 0.35
CA ALA A 9 -1.30 -10.63 0.87
C ALA A 9 -2.19 -9.88 1.86
N LEU A 10 -3.46 -9.68 1.50
CA LEU A 10 -4.43 -9.07 2.40
C LEU A 10 -4.58 -9.91 3.67
N ARG A 11 -4.79 -11.24 3.56
CA ARG A 11 -4.84 -12.16 4.72
C ARG A 11 -3.64 -12.07 5.65
N ARG A 12 -2.44 -12.04 5.08
CA ARG A 12 -1.19 -11.91 5.85
C ARG A 12 -1.10 -10.56 6.58
N SER A 13 -1.80 -9.54 6.07
CA SER A 13 -1.82 -8.19 6.62
C SER A 13 -2.89 -7.97 7.70
N ASN A 14 -3.74 -8.95 8.01
CA ASN A 14 -4.79 -8.83 9.04
C ASN A 14 -4.23 -8.37 10.41
N ALA A 15 -3.05 -8.87 10.79
CA ALA A 15 -2.39 -8.47 12.03
C ALA A 15 -2.01 -6.97 12.06
N VAL A 16 -1.74 -6.38 10.90
CA VAL A 16 -1.38 -4.95 10.76
C VAL A 16 -2.60 -4.08 11.04
N PHE A 17 -3.75 -4.46 10.48
CA PHE A 17 -5.01 -3.77 10.72
C PHE A 17 -5.41 -3.81 12.20
N LYS A 18 -5.23 -4.94 12.88
CA LYS A 18 -5.57 -5.09 14.31
C LYS A 18 -4.64 -4.34 15.28
N GLY A 19 -3.41 -4.04 14.87
CA GLY A 19 -2.34 -3.61 15.78
C GLY A 19 -1.97 -2.13 15.76
N GLY A 20 -2.40 -1.35 14.77
CA GLY A 20 -1.87 0.00 14.58
C GLY A 20 -2.75 0.99 13.84
N VAL A 21 -4.05 0.70 13.70
CA VAL A 21 -4.96 1.53 12.91
C VAL A 21 -6.16 1.99 13.74
N ASP A 22 -6.42 3.29 13.66
CA ASP A 22 -7.67 3.85 14.18
C ASP A 22 -8.84 3.46 13.26
N PRO A 23 -9.88 2.78 13.78
CA PRO A 23 -10.98 2.29 12.95
C PRO A 23 -11.81 3.42 12.33
N GLU A 24 -11.96 4.57 12.99
CA GLU A 24 -12.75 5.69 12.46
C GLU A 24 -12.04 6.35 11.27
N ASN A 25 -10.72 6.54 11.38
CA ASN A 25 -9.90 7.05 10.29
C ASN A 25 -9.91 6.09 9.10
N LEU A 26 -9.78 4.79 9.37
CA LEU A 26 -9.82 3.77 8.33
C LEU A 26 -11.20 3.70 7.64
N VAL A 27 -12.31 3.69 8.38
CA VAL A 27 -13.66 3.71 7.79
C VAL A 27 -13.83 4.92 6.87
N THR A 28 -13.36 6.09 7.30
CA THR A 28 -13.47 7.34 6.52
C THR A 28 -12.72 7.23 5.20
N VAL A 29 -11.47 6.76 5.24
CA VAL A 29 -10.64 6.56 4.05
C VAL A 29 -11.23 5.51 3.12
N LEU A 30 -11.66 4.36 3.65
CA LEU A 30 -12.21 3.27 2.84
C LEU A 30 -13.55 3.65 2.20
N TYR A 31 -14.42 4.35 2.93
CA TYR A 31 -15.70 4.80 2.39
C TYR A 31 -15.51 5.91 1.34
N GLY A 32 -14.62 6.87 1.61
CA GLY A 32 -14.30 7.95 0.67
C GLY A 32 -13.73 7.46 -0.67
N ASN A 33 -13.11 6.27 -0.67
CA ASN A 33 -12.53 5.63 -1.85
C ASN A 33 -13.41 4.50 -2.44
N PHE A 34 -14.70 4.42 -2.05
CA PHE A 34 -15.66 3.42 -2.54
C PHE A 34 -15.26 1.95 -2.27
N LEU A 35 -14.38 1.71 -1.30
CA LEU A 35 -13.93 0.39 -0.87
C LEU A 35 -14.91 -0.29 0.09
N LEU A 36 -15.84 0.46 0.67
CA LEU A 36 -16.98 -0.03 1.45
C LEU A 36 -18.29 0.43 0.80
N THR A 37 -19.31 -0.43 0.81
CA THR A 37 -20.69 -0.03 0.47
C THR A 37 -21.31 0.75 1.62
N PRO A 38 -22.40 1.49 1.39
CA PRO A 38 -23.18 2.11 2.47
C PRO A 38 -23.63 1.10 3.54
N ASP A 39 -24.05 -0.10 3.12
CA ASP A 39 -24.47 -1.20 4.02
C ASP A 39 -23.29 -1.73 4.85
N GLU A 40 -22.13 -1.95 4.22
CA GLU A 40 -20.92 -2.35 4.93
C GLU A 40 -20.49 -1.28 5.92
N ARG A 41 -20.49 0.01 5.53
CA ARG A 41 -20.17 1.12 6.42
C ARG A 41 -21.09 1.16 7.63
N GLU A 42 -22.40 0.98 7.44
CA GLU A 42 -23.37 0.97 8.53
C GLU A 42 -23.10 -0.17 9.51
N LYS A 43 -22.76 -1.37 8.99
CA LYS A 43 -22.34 -2.51 9.82
C LYS A 43 -21.09 -2.21 10.63
N VAL A 44 -20.07 -1.61 10.00
CA VAL A 44 -18.82 -1.30 10.71
C VAL A 44 -18.98 -0.17 11.73
N THR A 45 -19.81 0.83 11.43
CA THR A 45 -20.03 1.99 12.30
C THR A 45 -21.07 1.74 13.39
N HIS A 46 -21.54 0.49 13.53
CA HIS A 46 -22.48 0.12 14.56
C HIS A 46 -21.87 0.31 15.96
N LYS A 47 -22.55 1.10 16.81
CA LYS A 47 -22.06 1.54 18.14
C LYS A 47 -21.75 0.41 19.13
N THR A 48 -22.16 -0.82 18.84
CA THR A 48 -21.94 -1.98 19.71
C THR A 48 -20.62 -2.71 19.43
N LEU A 49 -19.94 -2.39 18.33
CA LEU A 49 -18.69 -3.05 17.96
C LEU A 49 -17.49 -2.38 18.64
N THR A 50 -16.61 -3.20 19.21
CA THR A 50 -15.29 -2.74 19.67
C THR A 50 -14.41 -2.38 18.48
N ALA A 51 -13.39 -1.53 18.68
CA ALA A 51 -12.44 -1.15 17.64
C ALA A 51 -11.86 -2.37 16.88
N GLY A 52 -11.51 -3.43 17.60
CA GLY A 52 -11.02 -4.67 16.99
C GLY A 52 -12.05 -5.39 16.11
N GLN A 53 -13.33 -5.38 16.49
CA GLN A 53 -14.42 -5.96 15.69
C GLN A 53 -14.72 -5.12 14.45
N GLN A 54 -14.67 -3.79 14.57
CA GLN A 54 -14.82 -2.89 13.42
C GLN A 54 -13.72 -3.14 12.38
N LEU A 55 -12.46 -3.28 12.82
CA LEU A 55 -11.33 -3.62 11.96
C LEU A 55 -11.51 -4.99 11.28
N GLU A 56 -12.01 -5.99 12.01
CA GLU A 56 -12.28 -7.32 11.47
C GLU A 56 -13.40 -7.33 10.41
N GLU A 57 -14.47 -6.56 10.63
CA GLU A 57 -15.57 -6.42 9.66
C GLU A 57 -15.11 -5.69 8.39
N MET A 58 -14.35 -4.59 8.52
CA MET A 58 -13.74 -3.90 7.36
C MET A 58 -12.82 -4.83 6.58
N PHE A 59 -11.98 -5.57 7.29
CA PHE A 59 -11.06 -6.52 6.68
C PHE A 59 -11.81 -7.62 5.92
N THR A 60 -12.87 -8.15 6.51
CA THR A 60 -13.71 -9.19 5.89
C THR A 60 -14.41 -8.67 4.61
N ALA A 61 -14.91 -7.43 4.63
CA ALA A 61 -15.48 -6.78 3.45
C ALA A 61 -14.43 -6.64 2.32
N LEU A 62 -13.23 -6.16 2.66
CA LEU A 62 -12.12 -6.03 1.71
C LEU A 62 -11.68 -7.39 1.16
N GLU A 63 -11.58 -8.42 2.00
CA GLU A 63 -11.19 -9.79 1.57
C GLU A 63 -12.18 -10.36 0.54
N ARG A 64 -13.48 -10.22 0.80
CA ARG A 64 -14.53 -10.68 -0.13
C ARG A 64 -14.44 -9.96 -1.47
N ARG A 65 -14.19 -8.65 -1.45
CA ARG A 65 -14.05 -7.84 -2.67
C ARG A 65 -12.78 -8.17 -3.44
N VAL A 66 -11.63 -8.30 -2.76
CA VAL A 66 -10.35 -8.67 -3.40
C VAL A 66 -10.42 -10.07 -4.03
N ALA A 67 -11.17 -10.99 -3.44
CA ALA A 67 -11.41 -12.31 -4.03
C ALA A 67 -12.18 -12.26 -5.36
N VAL A 68 -12.97 -11.20 -5.59
CA VAL A 68 -13.76 -10.99 -6.81
C VAL A 68 -13.04 -10.06 -7.80
N ASP A 69 -12.45 -8.98 -7.31
CA ASP A 69 -11.71 -8.00 -8.10
C ASP A 69 -10.33 -7.73 -7.49
N PRO A 70 -9.23 -8.23 -8.10
CA PRO A 70 -7.88 -8.05 -7.57
C PRO A 70 -7.42 -6.57 -7.58
N HIS A 71 -8.05 -5.71 -8.39
CA HIS A 71 -7.73 -4.27 -8.41
C HIS A 71 -8.13 -3.56 -7.11
N VAL A 72 -8.99 -4.16 -6.28
CA VAL A 72 -9.37 -3.63 -4.96
C VAL A 72 -8.14 -3.47 -4.06
N LEU A 73 -7.14 -4.36 -4.17
CA LEU A 73 -5.91 -4.24 -3.38
C LEU A 73 -5.12 -2.98 -3.77
N GLN A 74 -5.02 -2.68 -5.07
CA GLN A 74 -4.34 -1.48 -5.55
C GLN A 74 -5.08 -0.21 -5.12
N LYS A 75 -6.42 -0.20 -5.20
CA LYS A 75 -7.24 0.90 -4.69
C LYS A 75 -7.12 1.07 -3.17
N LEU A 76 -7.01 -0.02 -2.43
CA LEU A 76 -6.77 0.01 -0.98
C LEU A 76 -5.41 0.66 -0.68
N LEU A 77 -4.36 0.26 -1.38
CA LEU A 77 -3.03 0.85 -1.20
C LEU A 77 -3.02 2.35 -1.53
N ASP A 78 -3.67 2.76 -2.62
CA ASP A 78 -3.80 4.17 -2.99
C ASP A 78 -4.55 4.96 -1.90
N ALA A 79 -5.70 4.43 -1.45
CA ALA A 79 -6.49 5.02 -0.37
C ALA A 79 -5.68 5.19 0.93
N LEU A 80 -4.95 4.16 1.36
CA LEU A 80 -4.12 4.23 2.56
C LEU A 80 -2.95 5.22 2.41
N ASN A 81 -2.44 5.43 1.19
CA ASN A 81 -1.40 6.43 0.92
C ASN A 81 -1.92 7.87 0.94
N THR A 82 -3.24 8.08 0.86
CA THR A 82 -3.84 9.43 1.00
C THR A 82 -3.76 9.96 2.44
N GLU A 83 -3.63 9.06 3.43
CA GLU A 83 -3.61 9.40 4.85
C GLU A 83 -2.22 9.09 5.46
N PRO A 84 -1.44 10.09 5.90
CA PRO A 84 -0.08 9.88 6.37
C PRO A 84 0.02 8.93 7.57
N ALA A 85 -1.01 8.86 8.41
CA ALA A 85 -1.08 7.91 9.53
C ALA A 85 -1.19 6.44 9.08
N LEU A 86 -1.66 6.19 7.86
CA LEU A 86 -1.91 4.85 7.30
C LEU A 86 -0.85 4.41 6.27
N VAL A 87 0.05 5.31 5.85
CA VAL A 87 1.22 4.98 5.01
C VAL A 87 2.03 3.77 5.53
N PRO A 88 2.39 3.64 6.82
CA PRO A 88 3.11 2.45 7.29
C PRO A 88 2.32 1.15 7.08
N VAL A 89 1.00 1.19 7.18
CA VAL A 89 0.10 0.06 6.92
C VAL A 89 0.11 -0.30 5.44
N ALA A 90 0.03 0.71 4.56
CA ALA A 90 0.11 0.53 3.11
C ALA A 90 1.42 -0.14 2.70
N ASN A 91 2.56 0.34 3.24
CA ASN A 91 3.87 -0.23 2.96
C ASN A 91 3.98 -1.70 3.40
N GLN A 92 3.39 -2.05 4.54
CA GLN A 92 3.42 -3.42 5.04
C GLN A 92 2.53 -4.35 4.19
N ILE A 93 1.36 -3.89 3.74
CA ILE A 93 0.50 -4.63 2.82
C ILE A 93 1.19 -4.81 1.46
N GLN A 94 1.83 -3.77 0.94
CA GLN A 94 2.60 -3.84 -0.32
C GLN A 94 3.75 -4.84 -0.20
N GLY A 95 4.49 -4.85 0.92
CA GLY A 95 5.55 -5.82 1.16
C GLY A 95 5.03 -7.26 1.16
N ASN A 96 3.90 -7.51 1.84
CA ASN A 96 3.25 -8.82 1.82
C ASN A 96 2.80 -9.23 0.41
N TYR A 97 2.33 -8.28 -0.41
CA TYR A 97 1.95 -8.53 -1.80
C TYR A 97 3.14 -8.88 -2.69
N ASP A 98 4.24 -8.14 -2.60
CA ASP A 98 5.47 -8.42 -3.34
C ASP A 98 6.02 -9.81 -2.98
N GLU A 99 6.00 -10.18 -1.69
CA GLU A 99 6.39 -11.52 -1.25
C GLU A 99 5.49 -12.63 -1.83
N GLU A 100 4.17 -12.46 -1.80
CA GLU A 100 3.24 -13.46 -2.35
C GLU A 100 3.32 -13.55 -3.88
N LYS A 101 3.55 -12.42 -4.56
CA LYS A 101 3.79 -12.37 -6.01
C LYS A 101 5.10 -13.06 -6.39
N ALA A 102 6.17 -12.86 -5.60
CA ALA A 102 7.45 -13.54 -5.79
C ALA A 102 7.32 -15.07 -5.59
N LYS A 103 6.55 -15.52 -4.59
CA LYS A 103 6.26 -16.96 -4.37
C LYS A 103 5.42 -17.57 -5.50
N GLY A 104 4.50 -16.80 -6.08
CA GLY A 104 3.74 -17.20 -7.27
C GLY A 104 4.62 -17.39 -8.50
N ALA A 105 5.61 -16.50 -8.69
CA ALA A 105 6.58 -16.60 -9.78
C ALA A 105 7.60 -17.74 -9.59
N ALA A 106 7.94 -18.09 -8.34
CA ALA A 106 8.90 -19.15 -8.01
C ALA A 106 8.42 -20.58 -8.35
N ASN A 107 7.14 -20.78 -8.68
CA ASN A 107 6.63 -22.06 -9.20
C ASN A 107 6.83 -22.21 -10.73
N GLY A 108 7.54 -21.27 -11.38
CA GLY A 108 7.82 -21.24 -12.81
C GLY A 108 9.32 -21.21 -13.18
N GLY A 109 10.23 -21.67 -12.33
CA GLY A 109 11.66 -21.78 -12.66
C GLY A 109 12.60 -21.42 -11.49
N PRO A 110 13.85 -21.94 -11.50
CA PRO A 110 14.59 -22.28 -10.29
C PRO A 110 14.95 -21.10 -9.39
N THR A 111 14.80 -21.35 -8.09
CA THR A 111 15.25 -20.54 -6.97
C THR A 111 16.76 -20.30 -7.04
N THR A 112 17.20 -19.04 -7.00
CA THR A 112 18.49 -18.72 -6.39
C THR A 112 18.25 -18.21 -4.98
N SER A 113 17.98 -19.15 -4.08
CA SER A 113 18.27 -18.96 -2.67
C SER A 113 19.78 -18.94 -2.51
N THR A 114 20.35 -17.79 -2.20
CA THR A 114 21.63 -17.75 -1.49
C THR A 114 21.38 -17.03 -0.17
N SER A 115 20.93 -17.79 0.81
CA SER A 115 21.27 -17.50 2.20
C SER A 115 22.68 -18.05 2.42
N SER A 116 23.65 -17.15 2.59
CA SER A 116 24.86 -17.46 3.34
C SER A 116 25.11 -16.36 4.35
N ASN A 117 25.17 -16.81 5.59
CA ASN A 117 25.36 -16.07 6.82
C ASN A 117 26.77 -15.47 6.88
N GLY A 118 26.90 -14.29 7.48
CA GLY A 118 28.15 -13.77 8.06
C GLY A 118 29.18 -13.20 7.08
N ASP A 119 29.20 -11.86 6.93
CA ASP A 119 30.46 -11.10 6.98
C ASP A 119 30.14 -9.60 7.05
N ARG A 120 30.74 -8.90 8.02
CA ARG A 120 30.66 -7.44 8.17
C ARG A 120 31.67 -6.83 7.17
N GLY A 121 31.39 -6.98 5.88
CA GLY A 121 32.22 -6.48 4.78
C GLY A 121 31.41 -5.54 3.89
N MET A 122 31.95 -4.35 3.60
CA MET A 122 31.30 -3.31 2.78
C MET A 122 30.79 -3.88 1.45
N ARG A 123 29.47 -4.01 1.31
CA ARG A 123 28.81 -4.37 0.05
C ARG A 123 29.01 -3.24 -0.95
N THR A 124 29.82 -3.48 -1.98
CA THR A 124 29.77 -2.66 -3.19
C THR A 124 28.42 -2.91 -3.88
N PRO A 125 27.61 -1.86 -4.11
CA PRO A 125 26.31 -2.03 -4.73
C PRO A 125 26.46 -2.56 -6.15
N THR A 126 25.67 -3.56 -6.50
CA THR A 126 25.67 -4.13 -7.85
C THR A 126 25.19 -3.09 -8.87
N GLN A 127 25.61 -3.19 -10.14
CA GLN A 127 25.24 -2.23 -11.19
C GLN A 127 23.71 -2.03 -11.32
N LYS A 128 22.94 -3.06 -10.97
CA LYS A 128 21.47 -3.03 -10.92
C LYS A 128 20.93 -2.19 -9.75
N GLU A 129 21.52 -2.30 -8.55
CA GLU A 129 21.17 -1.47 -7.39
C GLU A 129 21.58 -0.01 -7.58
N LEU A 130 22.68 0.25 -8.28
CA LEU A 130 23.07 1.62 -8.65
C LEU A 130 22.06 2.24 -9.62
N MET A 131 21.61 1.49 -10.62
CA MET A 131 20.57 1.96 -11.56
C MET A 131 19.22 2.21 -10.89
N ASP A 132 18.85 1.38 -9.91
CA ASP A 132 17.59 1.56 -9.16
C ASP A 132 17.64 2.80 -8.26
N ASN A 133 18.77 3.01 -7.55
CA ASN A 133 19.00 4.22 -6.77
C ASN A 133 19.05 5.50 -7.63
N VAL A 134 19.58 5.42 -8.85
CA VAL A 134 19.55 6.55 -9.80
C VAL A 134 18.11 6.89 -10.22
N LYS A 135 17.24 5.88 -10.43
CA LYS A 135 15.83 6.13 -10.78
C LYS A 135 15.05 6.75 -9.62
N VAL A 136 15.28 6.27 -8.39
CA VAL A 136 14.68 6.86 -7.18
C VAL A 136 15.14 8.31 -6.99
N ALA A 137 16.44 8.60 -7.16
CA ALA A 137 16.98 9.95 -7.06
C ALA A 137 16.44 10.89 -8.16
N GLN A 138 16.25 10.37 -9.38
CA GLN A 138 15.71 11.15 -10.50
C GLN A 138 14.23 11.50 -10.30
N TRP A 139 13.46 10.63 -9.63
CA TRP A 139 12.05 10.90 -9.29
C TRP A 139 11.92 12.04 -8.24
N TYR A 140 12.82 12.10 -7.26
CA TYR A 140 12.84 13.18 -6.25
C TYR A 140 13.24 14.55 -6.82
N LEU A 141 14.13 14.59 -7.82
CA LEU A 141 14.53 15.81 -8.51
C LEU A 141 13.43 16.37 -9.43
N PHE A 142 12.61 15.50 -10.04
CA PHE A 142 11.52 15.94 -10.91
C PHE A 142 10.30 16.46 -10.13
N ARG A 143 10.05 15.93 -8.92
CA ARG A 143 8.95 16.39 -8.05
C ARG A 143 9.25 17.71 -7.32
N SER A 144 10.52 18.07 -7.14
CA SER A 144 10.92 19.31 -6.45
C SER A 144 10.91 20.54 -7.37
N GLN A 145 10.70 20.38 -8.68
CA GLN A 145 10.48 21.50 -9.59
C GLN A 145 9.00 21.89 -9.62
N SER A 146 8.56 22.55 -8.55
CA SER A 146 7.37 23.39 -8.62
C SER A 146 7.61 24.51 -9.65
N PRO A 147 6.69 24.76 -10.60
CA PRO A 147 6.81 25.91 -11.49
C PRO A 147 6.70 27.18 -10.65
N GLN A 148 7.82 27.87 -10.41
CA GLN A 148 7.77 29.23 -9.92
C GLN A 148 7.05 30.07 -10.98
N ARG A 149 5.81 30.43 -10.62
CA ARG A 149 4.99 31.50 -11.17
C ARG A 149 5.78 32.44 -12.10
N ARG A 150 5.55 32.32 -13.40
CA ARG A 150 5.60 33.49 -14.30
C ARG A 150 4.53 34.47 -13.80
N ARG A 151 4.91 35.37 -12.89
CA ARG A 151 4.15 36.58 -12.65
C ARG A 151 4.32 37.45 -13.88
N SER A 152 3.25 37.54 -14.67
CA SER A 152 2.99 38.65 -15.56
C SER A 152 3.23 39.96 -14.83
N ASN A 153 4.14 40.78 -15.34
CA ASN A 153 4.17 42.21 -15.03
C ASN A 153 3.84 42.96 -16.33
N TYR A 154 2.55 43.00 -16.64
CA TYR A 154 1.94 44.02 -17.49
C TYR A 154 1.53 45.16 -16.56
N GLN A 155 2.31 46.23 -16.54
CA GLN A 155 1.91 47.62 -16.23
C GLN A 155 2.91 48.47 -17.05
N HIS A 156 2.57 49.08 -18.19
CA HIS A 156 1.57 50.12 -18.49
C HIS A 156 1.93 51.49 -17.89
N ASP A 157 1.94 52.48 -18.79
CA ASP A 157 1.93 53.94 -18.60
C ASP A 157 3.26 54.74 -18.65
N ARG A 158 3.40 55.42 -19.80
CA ARG A 158 4.12 56.68 -20.12
C ARG A 158 5.64 56.70 -20.35
#